data_AF-Q0IET9-F1
#
_entry.id   AF-Q0IET9-F1
#
_cell.length_a   1.000
_cell.length_b   1.000
_cell.length_c   1.000
_cell.angle_alpha   90.00
_cell.angle_beta   90.00
_cell.angle_gamma   90.00
#
_symmetry.space_group_name_H-M   'P 1'
#
loop_
_entity.id
_entity.type
_entity.pdbx_description
1 polymer ?
#
loop_
_entity_poly.entity_id
_entity_poly.type
_entity_poly.pdbx_seq_one_letter_code
_entity_poly.pdbx_strand_id
1 'polypeptide(L)'
;MVIKVYISGMSGSKEVKKRQQRVTMILDSKHIPYTIIDITEPGQEAEKDFMQKNAEHNGATISDQNPRHPLPPQMFNDAEYCGDYDDFDLANEVDNLEVFLKMEAPKPATESTSEVSEEGQQKNGTGDADQDQQSQVTATAVASAENDDEDKENKTEEGANEV
;
A
#
# COMPACT_ATOMS: atom_id res chain seq x y z
N MET A 1 -11.68 -18.33 -15.16
CA MET A 1 -11.48 -16.97 -14.64
C MET A 1 -12.13 -16.85 -13.28
N VAL A 2 -11.33 -16.88 -12.22
CA VAL A 2 -11.74 -16.64 -10.83
C VAL A 2 -10.71 -15.73 -10.19
N ILE A 3 -11.13 -14.55 -9.73
CA ILE A 3 -10.26 -13.66 -8.95
C ILE A 3 -10.03 -14.29 -7.58
N LYS A 4 -8.77 -14.43 -7.19
CA LYS A 4 -8.33 -14.94 -5.90
C LYS A 4 -7.60 -13.83 -5.15
N VAL A 5 -8.13 -13.47 -3.99
CA VAL A 5 -7.52 -12.49 -3.09
C VAL A 5 -6.92 -13.25 -1.92
N TYR A 6 -5.60 -13.31 -1.86
CA TYR A 6 -4.89 -13.93 -0.75
C TYR A 6 -4.86 -12.96 0.42
N ILE A 7 -5.33 -13.41 1.58
CA ILE A 7 -5.41 -12.66 2.83
C ILE A 7 -4.74 -13.41 3.98
N SER A 8 -4.64 -12.75 5.13
CA SER A 8 -4.10 -13.22 6.39
C SER A 8 -4.97 -12.64 7.53
N GLY A 9 -5.97 -13.39 7.96
CA GLY A 9 -6.85 -13.01 9.07
C GLY A 9 -6.07 -12.84 10.39
N MET A 10 -5.02 -13.64 10.59
CA MET A 10 -4.13 -13.54 11.75
C MET A 10 -2.96 -12.55 11.58
N SER A 11 -2.96 -11.68 10.55
CA SER A 11 -1.88 -10.68 10.38
C SER A 11 -1.74 -9.76 11.61
N GLY A 12 -0.50 -9.60 12.09
CA GLY A 12 -0.15 -8.67 13.17
C GLY A 12 -0.06 -7.21 12.73
N SER A 13 0.06 -6.95 11.42
CA SER A 13 0.12 -5.59 10.88
C SER A 13 -1.30 -5.01 10.71
N LYS A 14 -1.58 -3.92 11.41
CA LYS A 14 -2.83 -3.16 11.27
C LYS A 14 -3.01 -2.60 9.85
N GLU A 15 -1.90 -2.27 9.19
CA GLU A 15 -1.91 -1.71 7.84
C GLU A 15 -2.29 -2.77 6.80
N VAL A 16 -1.66 -3.95 6.88
CA VAL A 16 -2.04 -5.12 6.08
C VAL A 16 -3.53 -5.44 6.26
N LYS A 17 -4.06 -5.39 7.48
CA LYS A 17 -5.51 -5.58 7.73
C LYS A 17 -6.40 -4.54 7.06
N LYS A 18 -6.04 -3.25 7.10
CA LYS A 18 -6.78 -2.19 6.38
C LYS A 18 -6.73 -2.38 4.87
N ARG A 19 -5.55 -2.66 4.31
CA ARG A 19 -5.32 -2.87 2.88
C ARG A 19 -6.18 -4.02 2.34
N GLN A 20 -6.17 -5.17 3.02
CA GLN A 20 -7.04 -6.32 2.68
C GLN A 20 -8.53 -5.95 2.72
N GLN A 21 -8.99 -5.27 3.77
CA GLN A 21 -10.38 -4.85 3.91
C GLN A 21 -10.80 -3.84 2.81
N ARG A 22 -9.90 -2.95 2.39
CA ARG A 22 -10.14 -2.00 1.29
C ARG A 22 -10.25 -2.71 -0.05
N VAL A 23 -9.40 -3.70 -0.33
CA VAL A 23 -9.51 -4.54 -1.55
C VAL A 23 -10.88 -5.21 -1.62
N THR A 24 -11.33 -5.88 -0.55
CA THR A 24 -12.65 -6.54 -0.54
C THR A 24 -13.79 -5.54 -0.73
N MET A 25 -13.75 -4.38 -0.06
CA MET A 25 -14.76 -3.33 -0.21
C MET A 25 -14.86 -2.78 -1.65
N ILE A 26 -13.72 -2.62 -2.34
CA ILE A 26 -13.68 -2.13 -3.72
C ILE A 26 -14.22 -3.18 -4.68
N LEU A 27 -13.82 -4.45 -4.54
CA LEU A 27 -14.33 -5.56 -5.36
C LEU A 27 -15.85 -5.75 -5.20
N ASP A 28 -16.36 -5.69 -3.97
CA ASP A 28 -17.79 -5.74 -3.67
C ASP A 28 -18.54 -4.57 -4.36
N SER A 29 -17.97 -3.36 -4.29
CA SER A 29 -18.54 -2.14 -4.88
C SER A 29 -18.53 -2.14 -6.40
N LYS A 30 -17.55 -2.80 -7.02
CA LYS A 30 -17.48 -3.01 -8.48
C LYS A 30 -18.26 -4.25 -8.93
N HIS A 31 -18.88 -5.00 -8.01
CA HIS A 31 -19.61 -6.25 -8.25
C HIS A 31 -18.78 -7.34 -8.96
N ILE A 32 -17.46 -7.36 -8.74
CA ILE A 32 -16.56 -8.36 -9.30
C ILE A 32 -16.59 -9.61 -8.41
N PRO A 33 -16.84 -10.82 -8.94
CA PRO A 33 -16.81 -12.04 -8.15
C PRO A 33 -15.36 -12.46 -7.83
N TYR A 34 -15.06 -12.62 -6.54
CA TYR A 34 -13.74 -13.07 -6.06
C TYR A 34 -13.87 -14.16 -4.98
N THR A 35 -12.78 -14.90 -4.81
CA THR A 35 -12.59 -15.90 -3.75
C THR A 35 -11.53 -15.38 -2.77
N ILE A 36 -11.87 -15.38 -1.49
CA ILE A 36 -10.92 -15.07 -0.42
C ILE A 36 -10.16 -16.34 -0.06
N ILE A 37 -8.83 -16.26 0.01
CA ILE A 37 -7.94 -17.36 0.40
C ILE A 37 -7.13 -16.90 1.61
N ASP A 38 -7.51 -17.30 2.81
CA ASP A 38 -6.73 -16.99 4.02
C ASP A 38 -5.54 -17.95 4.16
N ILE A 39 -4.33 -17.43 3.99
CA ILE A 39 -3.07 -18.18 4.08
C ILE A 39 -2.65 -18.48 5.52
N THR A 40 -3.40 -17.99 6.51
CA THR A 40 -3.18 -18.25 7.94
C THR A 40 -4.10 -19.32 8.51
N GLU A 41 -5.09 -19.80 7.75
CA GLU A 41 -5.93 -20.91 8.21
C GLU A 41 -5.17 -22.26 8.16
N PRO A 42 -5.40 -23.16 9.15
CA PRO A 42 -4.78 -24.48 9.16
C PRO A 42 -5.13 -25.28 7.91
N GLY A 43 -4.12 -25.69 7.15
CA GLY A 43 -4.27 -26.44 5.90
C GLY A 43 -4.03 -25.64 4.62
N GLN A 44 -3.97 -24.30 4.68
CA GLN A 44 -3.71 -23.42 3.53
C GLN A 44 -2.21 -23.10 3.31
N GLU A 45 -1.34 -24.02 3.71
CA GLU A 45 0.12 -23.87 3.61
C GLU A 45 0.59 -23.88 2.15
N ALA A 46 -0.08 -24.65 1.28
CA ALA A 46 0.21 -24.70 -0.14
C ALA A 46 -0.13 -23.37 -0.84
N GLU A 47 -1.22 -22.74 -0.44
CA GLU A 47 -1.71 -21.45 -0.91
C GLU A 47 -0.80 -20.31 -0.46
N LYS A 48 -0.34 -20.35 0.80
CA LYS A 48 0.70 -19.46 1.34
C LYS A 48 1.98 -19.54 0.50
N ASP A 49 2.43 -20.76 0.20
CA ASP A 49 3.64 -21.02 -0.57
C ASP A 49 3.47 -20.65 -2.05
N PHE A 50 2.28 -20.86 -2.62
CA PHE A 50 1.94 -20.43 -3.98
C PHE A 50 2.02 -18.90 -4.09
N MET A 51 1.37 -18.17 -3.19
CA MET A 51 1.42 -16.70 -3.13
C MET A 51 2.87 -16.21 -3.03
N GLN A 52 3.67 -16.79 -2.14
CA GLN A 52 5.07 -16.38 -1.94
C GLN A 52 6.03 -16.74 -3.08
N LYS A 53 5.66 -17.68 -3.96
CA LYS A 53 6.48 -18.09 -5.12
C LYS A 53 6.09 -17.41 -6.43
N ASN A 54 4.82 -16.97 -6.55
CA ASN A 54 4.27 -16.43 -7.80
C ASN A 54 3.93 -14.92 -7.73
N ALA A 55 4.00 -14.29 -6.55
CA ALA A 55 3.88 -12.83 -6.47
C ALA A 55 5.20 -12.16 -6.88
N GLU A 56 5.10 -11.23 -7.84
CA GLU A 56 6.25 -10.48 -8.36
C GLU A 56 6.58 -9.26 -7.48
N HIS A 57 5.58 -8.70 -6.78
CA HIS A 57 5.76 -7.62 -5.80
C HIS A 57 5.60 -8.12 -4.37
N ASN A 58 6.39 -7.57 -3.46
CA ASN A 58 6.40 -8.01 -2.06
C ASN A 58 5.36 -7.27 -1.17
N GLY A 59 4.62 -6.27 -1.67
CA GLY A 59 3.66 -5.50 -0.87
C GLY A 59 4.34 -4.63 0.18
N ALA A 60 5.02 -3.56 -0.24
CA ALA A 60 5.70 -2.65 0.68
C ALA A 60 4.69 -1.93 1.60
N THR A 61 5.04 -1.73 2.86
CA THR A 61 4.21 -0.99 3.83
C THR A 61 5.02 0.13 4.49
N ILE A 62 4.35 1.09 5.12
CA ILE A 62 5.00 2.18 5.87
C ILE A 62 5.91 1.62 6.99
N SER A 63 5.56 0.47 7.56
CA SER A 63 6.31 -0.19 8.65
C SER A 63 7.41 -1.13 8.17
N ASP A 64 7.29 -1.67 6.95
CA ASP A 64 8.27 -2.55 6.33
C ASP A 64 8.31 -2.24 4.83
N GLN A 65 9.30 -1.45 4.43
CA GLN A 65 9.45 -0.93 3.07
C GLN A 65 10.03 -1.97 2.09
N ASN A 66 10.66 -3.04 2.61
CA ASN A 66 11.24 -4.10 1.78
C ASN A 66 11.03 -5.46 2.47
N PRO A 67 9.77 -5.92 2.57
CA PRO A 67 9.45 -7.17 3.26
C PRO A 67 10.13 -8.35 2.57
N ARG A 68 10.63 -9.29 3.37
CA ARG A 68 11.37 -10.48 2.88
C ARG A 68 10.50 -11.43 2.06
N HIS A 69 9.18 -11.38 2.27
CA HIS A 69 8.20 -12.23 1.61
C HIS A 69 6.98 -11.39 1.24
N PRO A 70 6.25 -11.73 0.17
CA PRO A 70 5.03 -11.03 -0.21
C PRO A 70 4.03 -10.92 0.93
N LEU A 71 3.65 -9.68 1.25
CA LEU A 71 2.63 -9.36 2.25
C LEU A 71 1.24 -9.30 1.59
N PRO A 72 0.20 -9.88 2.21
CA PRO A 72 -1.18 -9.68 1.78
C PRO A 72 -1.64 -8.21 1.87
N PRO A 73 -2.64 -7.78 1.07
CA PRO A 73 -3.36 -8.57 0.06
C PRO A 73 -2.53 -8.78 -1.21
N GLN A 74 -2.71 -9.94 -1.85
CA GLN A 74 -2.10 -10.28 -3.13
C GLN A 74 -3.18 -10.81 -4.07
N MET A 75 -3.24 -10.29 -5.29
CA MET A 75 -4.32 -10.57 -6.25
C MET A 75 -3.83 -11.47 -7.37
N PHE A 76 -4.61 -12.52 -7.64
CA PHE A 76 -4.35 -13.46 -8.74
C PHE A 76 -5.63 -13.70 -9.53
N ASN A 77 -5.49 -13.93 -10.84
CA ASN A 77 -6.54 -14.44 -11.70
C ASN A 77 -6.26 -15.92 -12.01
N ASP A 78 -7.05 -16.83 -11.42
CA ASP A 78 -6.87 -18.29 -11.42
C ASP A 78 -5.49 -18.76 -10.90
N ALA A 79 -4.42 -18.58 -11.67
CA ALA A 79 -3.03 -18.87 -11.28
C ALA A 79 -2.05 -17.77 -11.74
N GLU A 80 -2.51 -16.76 -12.47
CA GLU A 80 -1.71 -15.66 -12.97
C GLU A 80 -1.68 -14.51 -11.94
N TYR A 81 -0.50 -13.94 -11.69
CA TYR A 81 -0.36 -12.79 -10.80
C TYR A 81 -0.96 -11.53 -11.43
N CYS A 82 -1.71 -10.76 -10.65
CA CYS A 82 -2.26 -9.46 -11.07
C CYS A 82 -1.46 -8.29 -10.51
N GLY A 83 -1.11 -8.35 -9.22
CA GLY A 83 -0.38 -7.29 -8.51
C GLY A 83 -0.63 -7.32 -7.00
N ASP A 84 -0.06 -6.35 -6.29
CA ASP A 84 -0.26 -6.14 -4.86
C ASP A 84 -1.28 -5.04 -4.55
N TYR A 85 -1.38 -4.63 -3.28
CA TYR A 85 -2.31 -3.57 -2.86
C TYR A 85 -2.09 -2.24 -3.59
N ASP A 86 -0.82 -1.80 -3.73
CA ASP A 86 -0.52 -0.47 -4.25
C ASP A 86 -0.81 -0.43 -5.76
N ASP A 87 -0.56 -1.53 -6.49
CA ASP A 87 -0.98 -1.69 -7.90
C ASP A 87 -2.52 -1.67 -8.05
N PHE A 88 -3.24 -2.36 -7.16
CA PHE A 88 -4.70 -2.43 -7.16
C PHE A 88 -5.36 -1.08 -6.85
N ASP A 89 -4.83 -0.33 -5.88
CA ASP A 89 -5.37 0.98 -5.50
C ASP A 89 -5.17 1.98 -6.65
N LEU A 90 -4.00 1.95 -7.31
CA LEU A 90 -3.73 2.73 -8.52
C LEU A 90 -4.69 2.35 -9.67
N ALA A 91 -4.87 1.05 -9.94
CA ALA A 91 -5.81 0.57 -10.96
C ALA A 91 -7.27 1.00 -10.68
N ASN A 92 -7.66 1.08 -9.40
CA ASN A 92 -8.96 1.61 -9.00
C ASN A 92 -9.07 3.13 -9.18
N GLU A 93 -8.00 3.90 -8.92
CA GLU A 93 -7.97 5.35 -9.15
C GLU A 93 -8.09 5.73 -10.63
N VAL A 94 -7.51 4.95 -11.54
CA VAL A 94 -7.60 5.15 -13.01
C VAL A 94 -8.77 4.41 -13.67
N ASP A 95 -9.67 3.83 -12.88
CA ASP A 95 -10.84 3.02 -13.31
C ASP A 95 -10.51 1.87 -14.28
N ASN A 96 -9.32 1.28 -14.15
CA ASN A 96 -8.79 0.23 -15.04
C ASN A 96 -8.71 -1.14 -14.33
N LEU A 97 -9.59 -1.36 -13.34
CA LEU A 97 -9.54 -2.52 -12.45
C LEU A 97 -9.75 -3.85 -13.18
N GLU A 98 -10.56 -3.86 -14.25
CA GLU A 98 -10.77 -5.05 -15.08
C GLU A 98 -9.48 -5.48 -15.79
N VAL A 99 -8.68 -4.55 -16.30
CA VAL A 99 -7.41 -4.86 -16.97
C VAL A 99 -6.35 -5.29 -15.94
N PHE A 100 -6.29 -4.63 -14.78
CA PHE A 100 -5.41 -5.03 -13.67
C PHE A 100 -5.68 -6.47 -13.20
N LEU A 101 -6.97 -6.81 -13.02
CA LEU A 101 -7.40 -8.16 -12.65
C LEU A 101 -7.32 -9.16 -13.82
N LYS A 102 -6.76 -8.75 -14.97
CA LYS A 102 -6.60 -9.54 -16.20
C LYS A 102 -7.93 -10.17 -16.64
N MET A 103 -9.02 -9.43 -16.46
CA MET A 103 -10.34 -9.85 -16.93
C MET A 103 -10.37 -9.73 -18.45
N GLU A 104 -10.79 -10.80 -19.15
CA GLU A 104 -11.13 -10.69 -20.56
C GLU A 104 -12.32 -9.73 -20.68
N ALA A 105 -12.02 -8.47 -21.03
CA ALA A 105 -13.04 -7.45 -21.21
C ALA A 105 -14.13 -7.95 -22.19
N PRO A 106 -15.42 -7.76 -21.88
CA PRO A 106 -16.51 -8.17 -22.75
C PRO A 106 -16.50 -7.32 -24.03
N LYS A 107 -15.75 -7.77 -25.04
CA LYS A 107 -15.65 -7.15 -26.37
C LYS A 107 -17.05 -6.91 -26.95
N PRO A 108 -17.28 -5.72 -27.53
CA PRO A 108 -16.97 -5.64 -28.96
C PRO A 108 -16.13 -4.41 -29.36
N ALA A 109 -15.08 -4.69 -30.13
CA ALA A 109 -14.38 -3.80 -31.09
C ALA A 109 -14.12 -2.33 -30.68
N THR A 110 -12.91 -2.05 -30.18
CA THR A 110 -11.85 -1.42 -31.00
C THR A 110 -10.48 -1.60 -30.34
N GLU A 111 -9.43 -1.27 -31.07
CA GLU A 111 -8.02 -1.56 -30.75
C GLU A 111 -7.50 -0.82 -29.51
N SER A 112 -6.67 -1.50 -28.71
CA SER A 112 -5.63 -0.88 -27.88
C SER A 112 -4.54 -1.89 -27.58
N THR A 113 -3.33 -1.55 -28.01
CA THR A 113 -2.11 -2.34 -28.04
C THR A 113 -1.60 -2.74 -26.66
N SER A 114 -1.19 -4.00 -26.49
CA SER A 114 -0.48 -4.49 -25.30
C SER A 114 1.03 -4.36 -25.49
N GLU A 115 1.60 -3.17 -25.26
CA GLU A 115 3.06 -2.96 -25.23
C GLU A 115 3.48 -1.92 -24.17
N VAL A 116 3.88 -2.39 -22.99
CA VAL A 116 4.95 -1.72 -22.20
C VAL A 116 5.85 -2.83 -21.65
N SER A 117 7.01 -2.99 -22.28
CA SER A 117 8.08 -3.86 -21.80
C SER A 117 8.82 -3.21 -20.63
N GLU A 118 9.24 -4.01 -19.66
CA GLU A 118 10.33 -3.64 -18.77
C GLU A 118 11.66 -3.60 -19.56
N GLU A 119 12.47 -2.55 -19.37
CA GLU A 119 13.92 -2.67 -19.15
C GLU A 119 14.48 -1.28 -18.75
N GLY A 120 15.31 -1.26 -17.71
CA GLY A 120 15.74 0.00 -17.07
C GLY A 120 17.08 0.55 -17.55
N GLN A 121 17.39 1.80 -17.14
CA GLN A 121 18.76 2.28 -17.02
C GLN A 121 18.87 3.54 -16.15
N GLN A 122 19.65 3.46 -15.07
CA GLN A 122 20.26 4.62 -14.41
C GLN A 122 21.72 4.74 -14.86
N LYS A 123 22.21 5.97 -15.16
CA LYS A 123 23.41 6.59 -14.54
C LYS A 123 23.84 7.93 -15.18
N ASN A 124 24.57 8.72 -14.38
CA ASN A 124 24.92 10.14 -14.55
C ASN A 124 26.11 10.47 -15.49
N GLY A 125 26.17 11.75 -15.91
CA GLY A 125 27.37 12.53 -16.31
C GLY A 125 27.09 13.45 -17.51
N THR A 126 27.53 14.72 -17.63
CA THR A 126 28.47 15.55 -16.84
C THR A 126 28.37 17.04 -17.26
N GLY A 127 28.56 18.00 -16.34
CA GLY A 127 28.93 19.43 -16.59
C GLY A 127 27.83 20.38 -17.10
N ASP A 128 27.92 21.72 -16.99
CA ASP A 128 28.85 22.63 -16.28
C ASP A 128 28.23 24.06 -16.23
N ALA A 129 28.84 25.00 -15.48
CA ALA A 129 28.68 26.47 -15.55
C ALA A 129 27.37 27.17 -15.10
N ASP A 130 27.34 27.58 -13.83
CA ASP A 130 27.41 28.99 -13.36
C ASP A 130 26.65 30.10 -14.15
N GLN A 131 25.64 30.73 -13.50
CA GLN A 131 25.65 32.19 -13.31
C GLN A 131 24.71 32.73 -12.22
N ASP A 132 25.27 33.64 -11.42
CA ASP A 132 24.62 34.52 -10.43
C ASP A 132 23.56 35.47 -11.04
N GLN A 133 22.53 35.85 -10.26
CA GLN A 133 22.25 37.26 -9.95
C GLN A 133 21.16 37.48 -8.88
N GLN A 134 21.38 38.53 -8.08
CA GLN A 134 20.62 38.91 -6.89
C GLN A 134 19.44 39.87 -7.18
N SER A 135 18.38 39.81 -6.35
CA SER A 135 17.71 40.94 -5.65
C SER A 135 16.46 40.40 -4.91
N GLN A 136 16.27 40.42 -3.58
CA GLN A 136 16.10 41.57 -2.64
C GLN A 136 15.02 42.59 -3.10
N VAL A 137 14.03 43.07 -2.33
CA VAL A 137 13.56 42.97 -0.91
C VAL A 137 12.00 42.94 -0.92
N THR A 138 11.16 42.79 0.13
CA THR A 138 11.17 43.03 1.61
C THR A 138 10.44 41.83 2.33
N ALA A 139 9.95 41.81 3.58
CA ALA A 139 9.85 42.78 4.70
C ALA A 139 9.98 42.12 6.11
N THR A 140 10.67 42.84 6.99
CA THR A 140 10.51 43.02 8.46
C THR A 140 9.28 42.34 9.10
N ALA A 141 9.32 41.44 10.11
CA ALA A 141 10.10 41.30 11.37
C ALA A 141 9.48 41.96 12.64
N VAL A 142 9.21 41.11 13.65
CA VAL A 142 9.04 41.34 15.12
C VAL A 142 7.84 42.23 15.61
N ALA A 143 7.26 42.07 16.83
CA ALA A 143 7.69 41.35 18.03
C ALA A 143 6.54 40.93 19.01
N SER A 144 6.84 39.95 19.87
CA SER A 144 6.52 39.79 21.32
C SER A 144 5.09 39.80 21.91
N ALA A 145 4.75 38.68 22.57
CA ALA A 145 4.27 38.53 23.96
C ALA A 145 4.18 37.00 24.24
N GLU A 146 5.06 36.34 25.00
CA GLU A 146 5.24 36.41 26.48
C GLU A 146 3.93 36.35 27.28
N ASN A 147 3.68 35.17 27.85
CA ASN A 147 3.13 34.97 29.19
C ASN A 147 3.57 33.59 29.68
N ASP A 148 4.51 33.59 30.64
CA ASP A 148 4.60 32.55 31.66
C ASP A 148 3.30 32.51 32.47
N ASP A 149 2.91 31.32 32.92
CA ASP A 149 2.68 31.10 34.36
C ASP A 149 2.80 29.60 34.65
N GLU A 150 3.49 29.27 35.74
CA GLU A 150 3.62 27.91 36.24
C GLU A 150 2.32 27.43 36.92
N ASP A 151 2.31 26.17 37.36
CA ASP A 151 2.25 25.82 38.79
C ASP A 151 1.34 24.59 39.12
N LYS A 152 1.81 23.85 40.12
CA LYS A 152 1.18 22.76 40.88
C LYS A 152 0.92 21.41 40.21
N GLU A 153 1.98 20.60 40.28
CA GLU A 153 1.88 19.28 40.90
C GLU A 153 0.87 19.26 42.07
N ASN A 154 0.05 18.21 42.17
CA ASN A 154 -0.54 17.82 43.44
C ASN A 154 -0.08 16.42 43.84
N LYS A 155 0.16 16.26 45.14
CA LYS A 155 0.85 15.13 45.75
C LYS A 155 -0.13 14.11 46.31
N THR A 156 0.30 12.85 46.28
CA THR A 156 0.04 11.75 47.24
C THR A 156 -1.19 11.80 48.15
N GLU A 157 -1.96 10.71 48.17
CA GLU A 157 -2.38 10.12 49.45
C GLU A 157 -2.27 8.59 49.43
N GLU A 158 -1.82 8.01 50.54
CA GLU A 158 -1.69 6.56 50.73
C GLU A 158 -3.03 5.91 51.03
N GLY A 159 -3.18 4.64 50.65
CA GLY A 159 -4.35 3.82 50.94
C GLY A 159 -3.99 2.36 51.11
N ALA A 160 -3.21 2.04 52.16
CA ALA A 160 -3.03 0.65 52.57
C ALA A 160 -4.38 0.06 52.99
N ASN A 161 -4.68 -1.17 52.56
CA ASN A 161 -5.79 -1.95 53.09
C ASN A 161 -5.32 -3.39 53.33
N GLU A 162 -5.61 -3.90 54.52
CA GLU A 162 -5.24 -5.23 55.00
C GLU A 162 -5.93 -6.35 54.20
N VAL A 163 -5.21 -7.45 53.94
CA VAL A 163 -5.48 -8.81 54.49
C VAL A 163 -4.16 -9.53 54.70
#